data_AF-A0A397AHE7-F1
#
_entry.id   AF-A0A397AHE7-F1
#
_cell.length_a   1.000
_cell.length_b   1.000
_cell.length_c   1.000
_cell.angle_alpha   90.00
_cell.angle_beta   90.00
_cell.angle_gamma   90.00
#
_symmetry.space_group_name_H-M   'P 1'
#
loop_
_entity.id
_entity.type
_entity.pdbx_description
1 polymer ?
#
loop_
_entity_poly.entity_id
_entity_poly.type
_entity_poly.pdbx_seq_one_letter_code
_entity_poly.pdbx_strand_id
1 'polypeptide(L)'
;MNRVGPFDSASSPTPDPSFLDRHTGSPAYFGFVYLVATIGLSMWYLTILEPYMGNDLFWPQFNSTGTQTFVIDAFHLETNYVDSTTADHQPTPFSILDMAIQRDYSGSDTVVALKATYPRRMISEQLTSIESAIQGIHTATSVASVLKLNTAYCWLDFDRLWPVAHTQGPLERCRDRVAILL
;
A
#
# COMPACT_ATOMS: atom_id res chain seq x y z
N MET A 1 -67.66 -17.32 71.41
CA MET A 1 -67.10 -17.33 70.04
C MET A 1 -66.34 -16.02 69.87
N ASN A 2 -65.03 -15.89 69.67
CA ASN A 2 -63.98 -16.78 69.20
C ASN A 2 -62.66 -16.48 69.93
N ARG A 3 -61.87 -17.51 70.24
CA ARG A 3 -60.49 -17.39 70.72
C ARG A 3 -59.61 -16.94 69.55
N VAL A 4 -58.85 -15.87 69.74
CA VAL A 4 -57.75 -15.50 68.82
C VAL A 4 -56.58 -16.42 69.13
N GLY A 5 -56.16 -17.24 68.16
CA GLY A 5 -54.96 -18.07 68.25
C GLY A 5 -53.68 -17.25 68.11
N PRO A 6 -52.51 -17.77 68.49
CA PRO A 6 -51.26 -17.04 68.40
C PRO A 6 -50.89 -16.72 66.95
N PHE A 7 -50.25 -15.57 66.74
CA PHE A 7 -49.71 -15.16 65.45
C PHE A 7 -48.52 -16.06 65.08
N ASP A 8 -48.72 -16.99 64.15
CA ASP A 8 -47.64 -17.79 63.59
C ASP A 8 -46.69 -16.86 62.83
N SER A 9 -45.49 -16.70 63.38
CA SER A 9 -44.39 -16.03 62.68
C SER A 9 -43.96 -16.94 61.54
N ALA A 10 -44.46 -16.68 60.34
CA ALA A 10 -43.98 -17.35 59.14
C ALA A 10 -42.48 -17.10 59.03
N SER A 11 -41.68 -18.16 59.23
CA SER A 11 -40.26 -18.13 58.94
C SER A 11 -40.09 -17.80 57.46
N SER A 12 -39.40 -16.70 57.17
CA SER A 12 -38.94 -16.42 55.83
C SER A 12 -38.00 -17.54 55.39
N PRO A 13 -38.12 -18.06 54.15
CA PRO A 13 -37.18 -19.06 53.67
C PRO A 13 -35.79 -18.42 53.64
N THR A 14 -34.89 -18.88 54.51
CA THR A 14 -33.46 -18.57 54.40
C THR A 14 -32.97 -19.19 53.09
N PRO A 15 -32.28 -18.44 52.22
CA PRO A 15 -31.70 -19.02 51.02
C PRO A 15 -30.73 -20.13 51.43
N ASP A 16 -31.00 -21.35 50.99
CA ASP A 16 -30.15 -22.51 51.27
C ASP A 16 -28.73 -22.23 50.75
N PRO A 17 -27.69 -22.27 51.61
CA PRO A 17 -26.30 -22.02 51.19
C PRO A 17 -25.75 -23.12 50.27
N SER A 18 -26.46 -24.24 50.13
CA SER A 18 -26.06 -25.41 49.35
C SER A 18 -26.09 -25.20 47.83
N PHE A 19 -26.73 -24.12 47.34
CA PHE A 19 -26.73 -23.79 45.91
C PHE A 19 -25.43 -23.12 45.44
N LEU A 20 -24.67 -22.49 46.34
CA LEU A 20 -23.41 -21.83 46.02
C LEU A 20 -22.22 -22.78 45.91
N ASP A 21 -22.34 -24.02 46.39
CA ASP A 21 -21.19 -24.92 46.60
C ASP A 21 -21.08 -26.09 45.61
N ARG A 22 -21.96 -26.20 44.60
CA ARG A 22 -22.10 -27.49 43.90
C ARG A 22 -21.22 -27.70 42.66
N HIS A 23 -20.81 -26.70 41.87
CA HIS A 23 -20.08 -26.98 40.61
C HIS A 23 -19.17 -25.84 40.09
N THR A 24 -18.59 -25.02 40.95
CA THR A 24 -17.76 -23.88 40.50
C THR A 24 -16.34 -24.26 40.02
N GLY A 25 -15.81 -25.43 40.41
CA GLY A 25 -14.43 -25.82 40.08
C GLY A 25 -14.20 -26.32 38.64
N SER A 26 -15.13 -27.09 38.08
CA SER A 26 -15.02 -27.66 36.72
C SER A 26 -14.99 -26.58 35.62
N PRO A 27 -15.97 -25.66 35.53
CA PRO A 27 -15.96 -24.62 34.50
C PRO A 27 -14.82 -23.61 34.68
N ALA A 28 -14.42 -23.32 35.92
CA ALA A 28 -13.31 -22.42 36.21
C ALA A 28 -11.95 -22.99 35.73
N TYR A 29 -11.74 -24.30 35.87
CA TYR A 29 -10.56 -24.98 35.35
C TYR A 29 -10.49 -24.92 33.82
N PHE A 30 -11.58 -25.24 33.12
CA PHE A 30 -11.63 -25.15 31.66
C PHE A 30 -11.39 -23.71 31.17
N GLY A 31 -11.95 -22.71 31.86
CA GLY A 31 -11.68 -21.30 31.57
C GLY A 31 -10.22 -20.93 31.77
N PHE A 32 -9.60 -21.36 32.86
CA PHE A 32 -8.17 -21.11 33.12
C PHE A 32 -7.27 -21.75 32.06
N VAL A 33 -7.51 -23.03 31.72
CA VAL A 33 -6.77 -23.72 30.67
C VAL A 33 -6.95 -23.02 29.32
N TYR A 34 -8.17 -22.58 29.00
CA TYR A 34 -8.45 -21.82 27.78
C TYR A 34 -7.66 -20.51 27.74
N LEU A 35 -7.63 -19.74 28.83
CA LEU A 35 -6.85 -18.49 28.90
C LEU A 35 -5.35 -18.73 28.75
N VAL A 36 -4.79 -19.72 29.44
CA VAL A 36 -3.35 -20.05 29.31
C VAL A 36 -3.03 -20.52 27.90
N ALA A 37 -3.87 -21.38 27.31
CA ALA A 37 -3.68 -21.87 25.96
C ALA A 37 -3.79 -20.75 24.92
N THR A 38 -4.79 -19.87 25.02
CA THR A 38 -4.98 -18.75 24.09
C THR A 38 -3.85 -17.72 24.21
N ILE A 39 -3.38 -17.40 25.41
CA ILE A 39 -2.21 -16.53 25.60
C ILE A 39 -0.95 -17.18 25.01
N GLY A 40 -0.72 -18.48 25.29
CA GLY A 40 0.41 -19.22 24.75
C GLY A 40 0.40 -19.29 23.22
N LEU A 41 -0.75 -19.58 22.62
CA LEU A 41 -0.95 -19.56 21.16
C LEU A 41 -0.77 -18.16 20.57
N SER A 42 -1.21 -17.12 21.27
CA SER A 42 -1.03 -15.73 20.84
C SER A 42 0.45 -15.35 20.82
N MET A 43 1.18 -15.68 21.90
CA MET A 43 2.64 -15.47 21.97
C MET A 43 3.37 -16.26 20.89
N TRP A 44 2.99 -17.51 20.66
CA TRP A 44 3.54 -18.33 19.58
C TRP A 44 3.29 -17.72 18.20
N TYR A 45 2.07 -17.25 17.95
CA TYR A 45 1.71 -16.60 16.70
C TYR A 45 2.55 -15.35 16.41
N LEU A 46 2.88 -14.55 17.44
CA LEU A 46 3.76 -13.40 17.26
C LEU A 46 5.16 -13.77 16.76
N THR A 47 5.70 -14.93 17.16
CA THR A 47 7.00 -15.40 16.66
C THR A 47 6.96 -15.79 15.17
N ILE A 48 5.80 -16.29 14.70
CA ILE A 48 5.57 -16.56 13.29
C ILE A 48 5.42 -15.24 12.52
N LEU A 49 4.77 -14.25 13.13
CA LEU A 49 4.46 -12.97 12.50
C LEU A 49 5.67 -12.02 12.41
N GLU A 50 6.60 -12.11 13.36
CA GLU A 50 7.83 -11.31 13.45
C GLU A 50 8.58 -11.16 12.11
N PRO A 51 8.94 -12.23 11.38
CA PRO A 51 9.67 -12.10 10.12
C PRO A 51 8.84 -11.41 9.02
N TYR A 52 7.51 -11.51 9.05
CA TYR A 52 6.63 -10.88 8.07
C TYR A 52 6.47 -9.38 8.34
N MET A 53 6.37 -8.97 9.61
CA MET A 53 6.24 -7.57 10.00
C MET A 53 7.58 -6.81 10.07
N GLY A 54 8.69 -7.42 9.63
CA GLY A 54 9.97 -6.74 9.49
C GLY A 54 9.99 -5.66 8.41
N ASN A 55 8.96 -5.59 7.55
CA ASN A 55 8.79 -4.57 6.53
C ASN A 55 7.30 -4.30 6.25
N ASP A 56 7.00 -3.13 5.66
CA ASP A 56 5.65 -2.72 5.27
C ASP A 56 5.07 -3.56 4.10
N LEU A 57 5.87 -4.44 3.51
CA LEU A 57 5.48 -5.31 2.40
C LEU A 57 4.90 -6.65 2.88
N PHE A 58 4.93 -6.93 4.19
CA PHE A 58 4.57 -8.23 4.77
C PHE A 58 5.31 -9.42 4.13
N TRP A 59 6.47 -9.17 3.54
CA TRP A 59 7.25 -10.17 2.83
C TRP A 59 8.40 -10.62 3.73
N PRO A 60 8.42 -11.86 4.22
CA PRO A 60 9.44 -12.28 5.16
C PRO A 60 10.82 -12.29 4.50
N GLN A 61 11.85 -11.87 5.26
CA GLN A 61 13.24 -11.76 4.82
C GLN A 61 13.47 -10.88 3.57
N PHE A 62 12.60 -9.90 3.31
CA PHE A 62 12.82 -8.94 2.23
C PHE A 62 14.10 -8.14 2.48
N ASN A 63 15.08 -8.27 1.57
CA ASN A 63 16.33 -7.53 1.63
C ASN A 63 16.36 -6.45 0.54
N SER A 64 16.63 -5.20 0.93
CA SER A 64 16.84 -4.08 0.00
C SER A 64 17.98 -4.30 -0.98
N THR A 65 18.95 -5.16 -0.61
CA THR A 65 20.13 -5.41 -1.40
C THR A 65 19.91 -6.36 -2.57
N GLY A 66 18.93 -7.28 -2.50
CA GLY A 66 18.76 -8.37 -3.49
C GLY A 66 17.32 -8.70 -3.84
N THR A 67 16.43 -8.84 -2.87
CA THR A 67 15.00 -9.11 -3.13
C THR A 67 14.35 -7.90 -3.81
N GLN A 68 14.66 -6.69 -3.35
CA GLN A 68 14.15 -5.45 -3.93
C GLN A 68 14.55 -5.31 -5.41
N THR A 69 15.80 -5.59 -5.74
CA THR A 69 16.30 -5.46 -7.11
C THR A 69 15.78 -6.56 -8.03
N PHE A 70 15.61 -7.78 -7.53
CA PHE A 70 14.93 -8.86 -8.26
C PHE A 70 13.51 -8.45 -8.68
N VAL A 71 12.72 -7.92 -7.74
CA VAL A 71 11.35 -7.47 -8.03
C VAL A 71 11.37 -6.35 -9.07
N ILE A 72 12.28 -5.39 -8.95
CA ILE A 72 12.39 -4.29 -9.91
C ILE A 72 12.78 -4.80 -11.30
N ASP A 73 13.75 -5.71 -11.41
CA ASP A 73 14.16 -6.30 -12.67
C ASP A 73 13.04 -7.14 -13.30
N ALA A 74 12.24 -7.83 -12.47
CA ALA A 74 11.08 -8.58 -12.92
C ALA A 74 10.05 -7.66 -13.62
N PHE A 75 9.69 -6.55 -12.97
CA PHE A 75 8.80 -5.54 -13.56
C PHE A 75 9.38 -4.90 -14.83
N HIS A 76 10.69 -4.63 -14.84
CA HIS A 76 11.33 -4.05 -16.03
C HIS A 76 11.28 -4.99 -17.23
N LEU A 77 11.51 -6.29 -17.03
CA LEU A 77 11.48 -7.27 -18.13
C LEU A 77 10.08 -7.39 -18.74
N GLU A 78 9.03 -7.47 -17.92
CA GLU A 78 7.64 -7.46 -18.41
C GLU A 78 7.31 -6.19 -19.18
N THR A 79 7.64 -5.03 -18.61
CA THR A 79 7.34 -3.74 -19.23
C THR A 79 8.05 -3.60 -20.58
N ASN A 80 9.30 -4.09 -20.68
CA ASN A 80 10.02 -4.12 -21.96
C ASN A 80 9.42 -5.14 -22.94
N TYR A 81 8.88 -6.26 -22.46
CA TYR A 81 8.28 -7.30 -23.30
C TYR A 81 6.95 -6.85 -23.91
N VAL A 82 6.05 -6.26 -23.10
CA VAL A 82 4.76 -5.72 -23.54
C VAL A 82 4.93 -4.69 -24.66
N ASP A 83 5.98 -3.86 -24.57
CA ASP A 83 6.29 -2.84 -25.57
C ASP A 83 6.83 -3.41 -26.90
N SER A 84 7.25 -4.67 -26.90
CA SER A 84 7.89 -5.34 -28.05
C SER A 84 6.89 -6.12 -28.91
N THR A 85 5.80 -6.64 -28.33
CA THR A 85 5.03 -7.70 -28.97
C THR A 85 3.72 -7.28 -29.62
N THR A 86 3.01 -6.24 -29.19
CA THR A 86 1.75 -5.88 -29.88
C THR A 86 1.23 -4.50 -29.48
N ALA A 87 0.76 -3.74 -30.48
CA ALA A 87 -0.11 -2.56 -30.35
C ALA A 87 -1.51 -2.87 -29.78
N ASP A 88 -1.65 -4.01 -29.10
CA ASP A 88 -2.87 -4.47 -28.45
C ASP A 88 -2.54 -4.58 -26.97
N HIS A 89 -2.98 -3.57 -26.20
CA HIS A 89 -2.75 -3.41 -24.78
C HIS A 89 -3.56 -4.43 -23.95
N GLN A 90 -3.48 -5.70 -24.29
CA GLN A 90 -4.12 -6.73 -23.51
C GLN A 90 -3.23 -7.01 -22.28
N PRO A 91 -3.70 -6.74 -21.04
CA PRO A 91 -2.93 -7.04 -19.85
C PRO A 91 -2.82 -8.57 -19.72
N THR A 92 -1.65 -9.11 -20.05
CA THR A 92 -1.34 -10.50 -19.72
C THR A 92 -1.15 -10.60 -18.21
N PRO A 93 -1.68 -11.66 -17.56
CA PRO A 93 -1.48 -11.85 -16.13
C PRO A 93 0.02 -12.04 -15.84
N PHE A 94 0.64 -11.02 -15.26
CA PHE A 94 2.02 -11.10 -14.80
C PHE A 94 2.10 -11.94 -13.52
N SER A 95 2.94 -12.97 -13.53
CA SER A 95 3.23 -13.79 -12.36
C SER A 95 4.73 -13.81 -12.11
N ILE A 96 5.17 -13.18 -11.02
CA ILE A 96 6.57 -13.19 -10.57
C ILE A 96 7.05 -14.64 -10.33
N LEU A 97 6.14 -15.55 -9.98
CA LEU A 97 6.44 -16.96 -9.68
C LEU A 97 6.80 -17.78 -10.93
N ASP A 98 6.34 -17.37 -12.12
CA ASP A 98 6.63 -18.06 -13.39
C ASP A 98 7.86 -17.48 -14.11
N MET A 99 8.50 -16.49 -13.47
CA MET A 99 9.55 -15.70 -14.08
C MET A 99 10.93 -16.20 -13.67
N ALA A 100 11.77 -16.51 -14.66
CA ALA A 100 13.16 -16.92 -14.45
C ALA A 100 14.11 -15.83 -14.96
N ILE A 101 14.82 -15.17 -14.03
CA ILE A 101 15.86 -14.18 -14.35
C ILE A 101 17.23 -14.81 -14.10
N GLN A 102 18.06 -14.92 -15.14
CA GLN A 102 19.44 -15.41 -15.01
C GLN A 102 20.35 -14.30 -14.44
N ARG A 103 20.23 -14.04 -13.14
CA ARG A 103 21.07 -13.11 -12.37
C ARG A 103 21.27 -13.61 -10.95
N ASP A 104 22.44 -13.30 -10.41
CA ASP A 104 22.76 -13.58 -9.01
C ASP A 104 22.32 -12.40 -8.14
N TYR A 105 21.34 -12.65 -7.28
CA TYR A 105 20.80 -11.67 -6.33
C TYR A 105 21.30 -11.90 -4.89
N SER A 106 22.28 -12.80 -4.69
CA SER A 106 22.86 -13.11 -3.37
C SER A 106 23.95 -12.12 -2.92
N GLY A 107 24.39 -11.23 -3.83
CA GLY A 107 25.43 -10.24 -3.56
C GLY A 107 25.03 -9.17 -2.54
N SER A 108 26.02 -8.55 -1.91
CA SER A 108 25.84 -7.46 -0.93
C SER A 108 25.53 -6.10 -1.56
N ASP A 109 25.57 -6.01 -2.88
CA ASP A 109 25.08 -4.89 -3.70
C ASP A 109 24.69 -5.46 -5.05
N THR A 110 23.40 -5.41 -5.37
CA THR A 110 22.92 -5.76 -6.71
C THR A 110 22.42 -4.51 -7.40
N VAL A 111 22.68 -4.41 -8.70
CA VAL A 111 22.34 -3.21 -9.48
C VAL A 111 21.14 -3.54 -10.36
N VAL A 112 20.13 -2.68 -10.30
CA VAL A 112 18.94 -2.77 -11.16
C VAL A 112 19.35 -2.56 -12.63
N ALA A 113 18.95 -3.49 -13.49
CA ALA A 113 19.22 -3.43 -14.93
C ALA A 113 18.19 -2.53 -15.64
N LEU A 114 18.22 -1.22 -15.40
CA LEU A 114 17.33 -0.28 -16.08
C LEU A 114 17.92 0.16 -17.43
N LYS A 115 17.14 0.01 -18.51
CA LYS A 115 17.49 0.59 -19.81
C LYS A 115 17.23 2.10 -19.77
N ALA A 116 18.29 2.90 -19.65
CA ALA A 116 18.20 4.37 -19.61
C ALA A 116 17.54 4.99 -20.86
N THR A 117 17.47 4.27 -21.98
CA THR A 117 16.82 4.71 -23.21
C THR A 117 15.30 4.56 -23.20
N TYR A 118 14.76 3.66 -22.36
CA TYR A 118 13.31 3.42 -22.26
C TYR A 118 12.49 4.68 -21.94
N PRO A 119 12.79 5.47 -20.90
CA PRO A 119 12.01 6.68 -20.61
C PRO A 119 12.11 7.71 -21.73
N ARG A 120 13.25 7.81 -22.41
CA ARG A 120 13.42 8.72 -23.56
C ARG A 120 12.59 8.28 -24.75
N ARG A 121 12.54 6.98 -25.03
CA ARG A 121 11.71 6.42 -26.11
C ARG A 121 10.23 6.66 -25.83
N MET A 122 9.79 6.39 -24.60
CA MET A 122 8.42 6.65 -24.16
C MET A 122 7.98 8.10 -24.43
N ILE A 123 8.78 9.08 -24.01
CA ILE A 123 8.48 10.50 -24.22
C ILE A 123 8.54 10.90 -25.70
N SER A 124 9.47 10.32 -26.46
CA SER A 124 9.73 10.75 -27.85
C SER A 124 8.85 10.08 -28.89
N GLU A 125 8.36 8.87 -28.63
CA GLU A 125 7.61 8.06 -29.60
C GLU A 125 6.15 7.85 -29.16
N GLN A 126 5.89 7.60 -27.87
CA GLN A 126 4.55 7.21 -27.40
C GLN A 126 3.72 8.36 -26.83
N LEU A 127 4.34 9.27 -26.06
CA LEU A 127 3.65 10.40 -25.43
C LEU A 127 3.70 11.67 -26.32
N THR A 128 3.55 11.50 -27.63
CA THR A 128 3.61 12.61 -28.60
C THR A 128 2.25 13.20 -28.96
N SER A 129 1.16 12.47 -28.68
CA SER A 129 -0.21 12.92 -29.00
C SER A 129 -0.79 13.85 -27.93
N ILE A 130 -1.63 14.79 -28.35
CA ILE A 130 -2.34 15.69 -27.43
C ILE A 130 -3.29 14.90 -26.52
N GLU A 131 -3.94 13.86 -27.03
CA GLU A 131 -4.84 13.02 -26.26
C GLU A 131 -4.11 12.33 -25.09
N SER A 132 -2.89 11.84 -25.33
CA SER A 132 -2.06 11.23 -24.27
C SER A 132 -1.66 12.24 -23.19
N ALA A 133 -1.40 13.50 -23.57
CA ALA A 133 -1.09 14.58 -22.64
C ALA A 133 -2.31 14.96 -21.78
N ILE A 134 -3.49 15.07 -22.39
CA ILE A 134 -4.75 15.36 -21.66
C ILE A 134 -5.06 14.23 -20.68
N GLN A 135 -4.97 12.97 -21.11
CA GLN A 135 -5.18 11.81 -20.23
C GLN A 135 -4.15 11.77 -19.09
N GLY A 136 -2.88 12.07 -19.37
CA GLY A 136 -1.83 12.14 -18.35
C GLY A 136 -2.12 13.18 -17.27
N ILE A 137 -2.62 14.36 -17.66
CA ILE A 137 -3.00 15.42 -16.71
C ILE A 137 -4.25 15.01 -15.92
N HIS A 138 -5.25 14.43 -16.57
CA HIS A 138 -6.48 13.98 -15.91
C HIS A 138 -6.26 12.83 -14.92
N THR A 139 -5.32 11.95 -15.22
CA THR A 139 -4.98 10.80 -14.37
C THR A 139 -3.95 11.15 -13.30
N ALA A 140 -3.28 12.31 -13.40
CA ALA A 140 -2.35 12.80 -12.39
C ALA A 140 -3.07 13.01 -11.06
N THR A 141 -3.02 11.99 -10.21
CA THR A 141 -3.87 11.87 -9.02
C THR A 141 -3.42 12.78 -7.87
N SER A 142 -2.25 13.42 -7.98
CA SER A 142 -1.70 14.25 -6.91
C SER A 142 -1.30 15.65 -7.39
N VAL A 143 -1.60 16.67 -6.58
CA VAL A 143 -1.16 18.06 -6.78
C VAL A 143 0.35 18.14 -6.90
N ALA A 144 1.07 17.30 -6.15
CA ALA A 144 2.53 17.22 -6.22
C ALA A 144 3.03 16.70 -7.59
N SER A 145 2.26 15.85 -8.27
CA SER A 145 2.59 15.38 -9.62
C SER A 145 2.39 16.49 -10.65
N VAL A 146 1.33 17.29 -10.52
CA VAL A 146 1.07 18.44 -11.39
C VAL A 146 2.13 19.53 -11.22
N LEU A 147 2.54 19.83 -9.99
CA LEU A 147 3.61 20.80 -9.70
C LEU A 147 5.00 20.33 -10.16
N LYS A 148 5.17 19.04 -10.43
CA LYS A 148 6.40 18.45 -10.99
C LYS A 148 6.41 18.42 -12.51
N LEU A 149 5.31 18.80 -13.19
CA LEU A 149 5.40 19.05 -14.62
C LEU A 149 6.35 20.23 -14.82
N ASN A 150 7.49 19.95 -15.47
CA ASN A 150 8.42 20.99 -15.92
C ASN A 150 7.83 21.72 -17.15
N THR A 151 6.64 22.28 -17.00
CA THR A 151 6.08 23.21 -17.98
C THR A 151 6.61 24.59 -17.63
N ALA A 152 7.58 25.06 -18.41
CA ALA A 152 8.04 26.44 -18.30
C ALA A 152 6.91 27.36 -18.79
N TYR A 153 6.13 27.90 -17.86
CA TYR A 153 5.13 28.92 -18.17
C TYR A 153 5.82 30.20 -18.63
N CYS A 154 5.38 30.73 -19.76
CA CYS A 154 5.98 31.92 -20.34
C CYS A 154 5.39 33.22 -19.77
N TRP A 155 4.09 33.21 -19.49
CA TRP A 155 3.30 34.39 -19.12
C TRP A 155 2.43 34.08 -17.91
N LEU A 156 2.27 35.06 -17.01
CA LEU A 156 1.37 34.96 -15.87
C LEU A 156 -0.09 35.29 -16.26
N ASP A 157 -0.27 36.06 -17.33
CA ASP A 157 -1.55 36.59 -17.79
C ASP A 157 -1.79 36.30 -19.27
N PHE A 158 -3.07 36.28 -19.66
CA PHE A 158 -3.51 36.07 -21.05
C PHE A 158 -3.10 37.21 -21.99
N ASP A 159 -2.95 38.43 -21.46
CA ASP A 159 -2.57 39.61 -22.22
C ASP A 159 -1.05 39.72 -22.46
N ARG A 160 -0.27 38.73 -21.98
CA ARG A 160 1.19 38.67 -22.12
C ARG A 160 1.87 39.93 -21.61
N LEU A 161 1.40 40.47 -20.50
CA LEU A 161 1.95 41.68 -19.89
C LEU A 161 3.08 41.35 -18.92
N TRP A 162 3.01 40.18 -18.26
CA TRP A 162 3.91 39.80 -17.19
C TRP A 162 4.67 38.51 -17.54
N PRO A 163 5.91 38.61 -18.05
CA PRO A 163 6.72 37.44 -18.36
C PRO A 163 7.25 36.79 -17.07
N VAL A 164 7.23 35.46 -17.02
CA VAL A 164 7.75 34.67 -15.88
C VAL A 164 9.26 34.40 -16.02
N ALA A 165 9.83 34.59 -17.21
CA ALA A 165 11.25 34.34 -17.47
C ALA A 165 12.19 35.40 -16.83
N HIS A 166 13.16 34.94 -16.04
CA HIS A 166 14.17 35.81 -15.41
C HIS A 166 15.31 36.27 -16.35
N THR A 167 15.37 35.77 -17.59
CA THR A 167 16.45 36.08 -18.54
C THR A 167 15.90 36.32 -19.95
N GLN A 168 16.63 37.10 -20.76
CA GLN A 168 16.19 37.56 -22.09
C GLN A 168 16.06 36.43 -23.13
N GLY A 169 16.94 35.42 -23.10
CA GLY A 169 16.94 34.33 -24.10
C GLY A 169 15.68 33.44 -24.08
N PRO A 170 15.23 32.93 -22.93
CA PRO A 170 13.95 32.22 -22.82
C PRO A 170 12.74 33.10 -23.20
N LEU A 171 12.83 34.41 -22.94
CA LEU A 171 11.80 35.39 -23.27
C LEU A 171 11.55 35.49 -24.78
N GLU A 172 12.60 35.44 -25.59
CA GLU A 172 12.49 35.44 -27.06
C GLU A 172 11.81 34.15 -27.57
N ARG A 173 12.17 32.99 -27.02
CA ARG A 173 11.54 31.71 -27.39
C ARG A 173 10.05 31.65 -27.03
N CYS A 174 9.68 32.25 -25.91
CA CYS A 174 8.30 32.38 -25.44
C CYS A 174 7.46 33.34 -26.29
N ARG A 175 8.09 34.32 -26.96
CA ARG A 175 7.42 35.24 -27.87
C ARG A 175 7.13 34.58 -29.23
N ASP A 176 8.02 33.69 -29.66
CA ASP A 176 7.93 33.02 -30.96
C ASP A 176 7.08 31.74 -30.96
N ARG A 177 6.74 31.19 -29.78
CA ARG A 177 5.89 29.97 -29.65
C ARG A 177 4.57 30.28 -28.95
N VAL A 178 3.48 29.63 -29.40
CA VAL A 178 2.20 29.60 -28.69
C VAL A 178 2.42 28.85 -27.36
N ALA A 179 2.64 29.61 -26.30
CA ALA A 179 2.93 29.07 -24.97
C ALA A 179 1.63 28.71 -24.22
N ILE A 180 1.68 27.59 -23.51
CA ILE A 180 0.64 27.14 -22.58
C ILE A 180 0.55 28.16 -21.44
N LEU A 181 -0.67 28.65 -21.20
CA LEU A 181 -1.00 29.61 -20.16
C LEU A 181 -1.17 28.88 -18.82
N LEU A 182 -0.84 29.58 -17.74
CA LEU A 182 -1.00 29.10 -16.36
C LEU A 182 -2.49 29.05 -15.97
#